data_AF-A0A6I1QSM2-F1
#
_entry.id   AF-A0A6I1QSM2-F1
#
_cell.length_a   1.000
_cell.length_b   1.000
_cell.length_c   1.000
_cell.angle_alpha   90.00
_cell.angle_beta   90.00
_cell.angle_gamma   90.00
#
_symmetry.space_group_name_H-M   'P 1'
#
loop_
_entity.id
_entity.type
_entity.pdbx_description
1 polymer ?
#
loop_
_entity_poly.entity_id
_entity_poly.type
_entity_poly.pdbx_seq_one_letter_code
_entity_poly.pdbx_strand_id
1 'polypeptide(L)' 'MNCYVHACEGRELPAVATCKFCGVGMCLDHLRKFEANPPGGLFVGCTHSRGVLKTSRLDANRRS' A
#
# COMPACT_ATOMS: atom_id res chain seq x y z
N MET A 1 -0.73 14.41 1.33
CA MET A 1 -1.02 12.97 1.46
C MET A 1 -0.22 12.44 2.63
N ASN A 2 -0.84 11.73 3.59
CA ASN A 2 -0.16 11.25 4.79
C ASN A 2 0.34 9.81 4.63
N CYS A 3 1.32 9.42 5.44
CA CYS A 3 1.80 8.05 5.49
C CYS A 3 0.67 7.13 5.96
N TYR A 4 0.35 6.11 5.15
CA TYR A 4 -0.73 5.16 5.44
C TYR A 4 -0.54 4.45 6.79
N VAL A 5 0.67 3.96 7.06
CA VAL A 5 0.95 3.19 8.29
C VAL A 5 0.71 4.04 9.53
N HIS A 6 1.17 5.30 9.53
CA HIS A 6 0.92 6.21 10.64
C HIS A 6 -0.53 6.65 10.73
N ALA A 7 -1.20 6.87 9.59
CA ALA A 7 -2.61 7.20 9.57
C ALA A 7 -3.46 6.06 10.17
N CYS A 8 -3.10 4.79 9.96
CA CYS A 8 -3.75 3.64 10.60
C CYS A 8 -3.58 3.62 12.13
N GLU A 9 -2.52 4.24 12.65
CA GLU A 9 -2.26 4.39 14.09
C GLU A 9 -2.85 5.70 14.65
N GLY A 10 -3.60 6.46 13.85
CA GLY A 10 -4.12 7.78 14.23
C GLY A 10 -3.06 8.89 14.26
N ARG A 11 -1.89 8.66 13.67
CA ARG A 11 -0.79 9.63 13.58
C ARG A 11 -0.77 10.29 12.21
N GLU A 12 -0.59 11.61 12.20
CA GLU A 12 -0.45 12.37 10.96
C GLU A 12 1.02 12.66 10.67
N LEU A 13 1.59 11.89 9.73
CA LEU A 13 2.93 12.10 9.23
C LEU A 13 2.89 12.31 7.72
N PRO A 14 3.56 13.35 7.18
CA PRO A 14 3.54 13.62 5.75
C PRO A 14 4.19 12.48 4.97
N ALA A 15 3.53 12.04 3.90
CA ALA A 15 4.14 11.12 2.95
C ALA A 15 5.10 11.88 2.04
N VAL A 16 6.26 11.26 1.76
CA VAL A 16 7.29 11.78 0.85
C VAL A 16 7.46 10.93 -0.40
N ALA A 17 6.91 9.71 -0.39
CA ALA A 17 6.97 8.75 -1.48
C ALA A 17 5.70 7.91 -1.52
N THR A 18 5.49 7.18 -2.61
CA THR A 18 4.40 6.23 -2.76
C THR A 18 4.94 4.81 -2.91
N CYS A 19 4.22 3.83 -2.38
CA CYS A 19 4.56 2.43 -2.59
C CYS A 19 4.31 2.07 -4.07
N LYS A 20 5.33 1.57 -4.78
CA LYS A 20 5.23 1.20 -6.20
C LYS A 20 4.24 0.06 -6.50
N PHE A 21 3.81 -0.68 -5.48
CA PHE A 21 2.93 -1.84 -5.63
C PHE A 21 1.46 -1.52 -5.37
N CYS A 22 1.14 -0.72 -4.34
CA CYS A 22 -0.25 -0.42 -3.95
C CYS A 22 -0.59 1.08 -3.98
N GLY A 23 0.36 1.95 -4.30
CA GLY A 23 0.13 3.39 -4.50
C GLY A 23 -0.07 4.21 -3.23
N VAL A 24 -0.03 3.62 -2.03
CA VAL A 24 -0.22 4.35 -0.77
C VAL A 24 0.94 5.29 -0.47
N GLY A 25 0.66 6.40 0.21
CA GLY A 25 1.68 7.33 0.71
C GLY A 25 2.49 6.73 1.86
N MET A 26 3.81 6.96 1.86
CA MET A 26 4.75 6.51 2.89
C MET A 26 5.66 7.66 3.34
N CYS A 27 5.96 7.71 4.64
CA CYS A 27 7.02 8.55 5.19
C CYS A 27 8.39 7.92 4.91
N LEU A 28 9.47 8.68 5.14
CA LEU A 28 10.86 8.22 4.91
C LEU A 28 11.19 6.94 5.68
N ASP A 29 10.74 6.82 6.93
CA ASP A 29 11.06 5.66 7.77
C ASP A 29 10.41 4.38 7.25
N HIS A 30 9.14 4.46 6.84
CA HIS A 30 8.45 3.31 6.26
C HIS A 30 8.95 2.97 4.87
N LEU A 31 9.36 3.96 4.08
CA LEU A 31 10.05 3.72 2.81
C LEU A 31 11.35 2.94 3.02
N ARG A 32 12.21 3.38 3.94
CA ARG A 32 13.49 2.71 4.24
C ARG A 32 13.29 1.27 4.74
N LYS A 33 12.30 1.04 5.62
CA LYS A 33 11.95 -0.31 6.08
C LYS A 33 11.47 -1.20 4.92
N PHE A 34 10.67 -0.63 4.02
CA PHE A 34 10.18 -1.33 2.85
C PHE A 34 11.30 -1.67 1.86
N GLU A 35 12.26 -0.79 1.65
CA GLU A 35 13.42 -1.04 0.78
C GLU A 35 14.42 -2.03 1.39
N ALA A 36 14.59 -2.00 2.71
CA ALA A 36 15.47 -2.91 3.44
C ALA A 36 14.91 -4.34 3.52
N ASN A 37 13.58 -4.47 3.61
CA ASN A 37 12.89 -5.75 3.61
C ASN A 37 11.69 -5.68 2.67
N PRO A 38 11.92 -5.72 1.35
CA PRO A 38 10.83 -5.77 0.40
C PRO A 38 10.00 -7.02 0.69
N PRO A 39 8.66 -6.98 0.58
CA PRO A 39 7.83 -8.16 0.81
C PRO A 39 8.26 -9.27 -0.16
N GLY A 40 9.06 -10.20 0.34
CA GLY A 40 9.63 -11.32 -0.39
C GLY A 40 8.84 -12.59 -0.12
N GLY A 41 8.26 -13.18 -1.17
CA GLY A 41 7.57 -14.47 -1.12
C GLY A 41 6.36 -14.52 -2.05
N LEU A 42 5.90 -15.73 -2.39
CA LEU A 42 4.77 -16.05 -3.30
C LEU A 42 3.41 -15.38 -2.98
N PHE A 43 3.32 -14.57 -1.93
CA PHE A 43 2.16 -13.75 -1.58
C PHE A 43 2.39 -12.30 -2.03
N VAL A 44 1.93 -12.03 -3.25
CA VAL A 44 2.03 -10.72 -3.92
C VAL A 44 1.02 -9.75 -3.28
N GLY A 45 1.37 -9.16 -2.14
CA GLY A 45 0.53 -8.17 -1.48
C GLY A 45 1.32 -7.31 -0.49
N CYS A 46 1.34 -5.99 -0.69
CA CYS A 46 1.82 -5.09 0.34
C CYS A 46 0.86 -5.12 1.53
N THR A 47 1.39 -5.17 2.75
CA THR A 47 0.59 -5.15 3.99
C THR A 47 -0.26 -3.88 4.14
N HIS A 48 0.03 -2.86 3.34
CA HIS A 48 -0.73 -1.62 3.22
C HIS A 48 -2.04 -1.77 2.41
N SER A 49 -2.36 -2.97 1.89
CA SER A 49 -3.57 -3.24 1.10
C SER A 49 -4.78 -3.71 1.92
N ARG A 50 -4.78 -3.56 3.26
CA ARG A 50 -5.96 -3.94 4.07
C ARG A 50 -7.17 -3.00 3.89
N GLY A 51 -7.15 -2.13 2.89
CA GLY A 51 -8.34 -1.56 2.29
C GLY A 51 -8.09 -1.13 0.85
N VAL A 52 -8.79 -1.78 -0.10
CA VAL A 52 -9.06 -1.30 -1.49
C VAL A 52 -7.84 -1.41 -2.44
N LEU A 53 -7.73 -2.33 -3.42
CA LEU A 53 -8.69 -2.73 -4.45
C LEU A 53 -8.64 -4.25 -4.73
N LYS A 54 -9.81 -4.90 -4.68
CA LYS A 54 -10.14 -5.95 -5.64
C LYS A 54 -10.24 -5.28 -7.01
N THR A 55 -9.20 -5.38 -7.83
CA THR A 55 -9.41 -5.45 -9.28
C THR A 55 -8.84 -6.76 -9.73
N SER A 56 -9.62 -7.81 -9.45
CA SER A 56 -9.79 -8.91 -10.38
C SER A 56 -9.81 -8.33 -11.79
N ARG A 57 -8.88 -8.76 -12.63
CA ARG A 57 -8.93 -8.55 -14.09
C ARG A 57 -10.05 -9.41 -14.72
N LEU A 58 -11.17 -9.58 -14.01
CA LEU A 58 -12.23 -10.57 -14.24
C LEU A 58 -13.66 -10.06 -13.92
N ASP A 59 -13.86 -8.83 -13.41
CA ASP A 59 -15.20 -8.29 -13.14
C ASP A 59 -15.67 -7.25 -14.18
N ALA A 60 -15.29 -7.44 -15.45
CA ALA A 60 -15.77 -6.61 -16.56
C ALA A 60 -17.04 -7.16 -17.25
N ASN A 61 -17.60 -8.29 -16.80
CA ASN A 61 -18.72 -8.93 -17.52
C ASN A 61 -19.84 -9.48 -16.61
N ARG A 62 -20.35 -8.67 -15.67
CA ARG A 62 -21.51 -9.05 -14.84
C ARG A 62 -22.52 -7.92 -14.63
N ARG A 63 -22.84 -7.18 -15.70
CA ARG A 63 -24.05 -6.33 -15.79
C ARG A 63 -24.59 -6.39 -17.22
N SER A 64 -25.37 -7.42 -17.49
CA SER A 64 -26.32 -7.52 -18.60
C SER A 64 -27.38 -8.53 -18.21
#